data_AF-A0A834VR47-F1
#
_entry.id   AF-A0A834VR47-F1
#
_cell.length_a   1.000
_cell.length_b   1.000
_cell.length_c   1.000
_cell.angle_alpha   90.00
_cell.angle_beta   90.00
_cell.angle_gamma   90.00
#
_symmetry.space_group_name_H-M   'P 1'
#
loop_
_entity.id
_entity.type
_entity.pdbx_description
1 polymer ?
#
loop_
_entity_poly.entity_id
_entity_poly.type
_entity_poly.pdbx_seq_one_letter_code
_entity_poly.pdbx_strand_id
1 'polypeptide(L)'
;MKSRNELISALGKINTKLAAQAALDHALDLLRLNPQDNMYVRSCVPTLFLRLGRDQGCYSFCKWWVTVGHDYDYDWRDTRPSQLIMKNTDAFEPVDAFERVRNFTRPNPNNKNVPSFSDLSHVVAVTLVKIRILLTLNGTSPTYMSPIVTGNLVIMSAQNQKANIEKLDRQIKKLYDSVKRINKHFWPALLKPYYHFTVTPYEYGMGDEGEMQSKLRECYNAWIKTPGAIELIRKLTEG
;
A
#
# COMPACT_ATOMS: atom_id res chain seq x y z
N MET A 1 10.84 17.80 13.14
CA MET A 1 10.39 16.73 12.22
C MET A 1 11.09 15.39 12.48
N LYS A 2 12.43 15.32 12.60
CA LYS A 2 13.18 14.07 12.82
C LYS A 2 12.70 13.24 14.03
N SER A 3 12.60 13.85 15.22
CA SER A 3 12.14 13.15 16.44
C SER A 3 10.72 12.58 16.33
N ARG A 4 9.85 13.22 15.53
CA ARG A 4 8.49 12.73 15.28
C ARG A 4 8.47 11.55 14.30
N ASN A 5 9.40 11.52 13.34
CA ASN A 5 9.59 10.37 12.45
C ASN A 5 10.11 9.15 13.21
N GLU A 6 11.04 9.36 14.16
CA GLU A 6 11.52 8.30 15.07
C GLU A 6 10.38 7.75 15.95
N LEU A 7 9.51 8.63 16.46
CA LEU A 7 8.31 8.24 17.20
C LEU A 7 7.36 7.39 16.34
N ILE A 8 7.09 7.79 15.09
CA ILE A 8 6.27 7.01 14.16
C ILE A 8 6.87 5.61 13.95
N SER A 9 8.19 5.52 13.74
CA SER A 9 8.89 4.23 13.58
C SER A 9 8.77 3.36 14.84
N ALA A 10 8.95 3.94 16.02
CA ALA A 10 8.82 3.22 17.30
C ALA A 10 7.38 2.71 17.52
N LEU A 11 6.37 3.55 17.31
CA LEU A 11 4.96 3.16 17.42
C LEU A 11 4.59 2.11 16.36
N GLY A 12 5.14 2.22 15.15
CA GLY A 12 4.96 1.26 14.07
C GLY A 12 5.39 -0.16 14.44
N LYS A 13 6.41 -0.32 15.30
CA LYS A 13 6.87 -1.63 15.79
C LYS A 13 5.92 -2.28 16.80
N ILE A 14 5.08 -1.50 17.48
CA ILE A 14 4.14 -1.98 18.50
C ILE A 14 2.87 -2.48 17.80
N ASN A 15 2.55 -3.78 17.87
CA ASN A 15 1.46 -4.41 17.12
C ASN A 15 0.06 -4.24 17.73
N THR A 16 -0.29 -3.03 18.19
CA THR A 16 -1.62 -2.70 18.75
C THR A 16 -2.37 -1.71 17.85
N LYS A 17 -3.70 -1.65 18.00
CA LYS A 17 -4.53 -0.63 17.31
C LYS A 17 -4.22 0.78 17.82
N LEU A 18 -4.02 0.95 19.12
CA LEU A 18 -3.70 2.25 19.74
C LEU A 18 -2.39 2.83 19.19
N ALA A 19 -1.33 2.03 19.13
CA ALA A 19 -0.06 2.48 18.57
C ALA A 19 -0.15 2.76 17.07
N ALA A 20 -0.89 1.93 16.32
CA ALA A 20 -1.13 2.19 14.89
C ALA A 20 -1.90 3.49 14.65
N GLN A 21 -2.89 3.80 15.49
CA GLN A 21 -3.66 5.03 15.41
C GLN A 21 -2.78 6.25 15.72
N ALA A 22 -2.03 6.22 16.83
CA ALA A 22 -1.12 7.30 17.20
C ALA A 22 -0.03 7.54 16.13
N ALA A 23 0.54 6.47 15.57
CA ALA A 23 1.49 6.57 14.47
C ALA A 23 0.86 7.21 13.22
N LEU A 24 -0.37 6.81 12.87
CA LEU A 24 -1.08 7.33 11.72
C LEU A 24 -1.39 8.82 11.88
N ASP A 25 -1.83 9.24 13.06
CA ASP A 25 -2.14 10.64 13.35
C ASP A 25 -0.89 11.52 13.23
N HIS A 26 0.25 11.05 13.76
CA HIS A 26 1.53 11.75 13.59
C HIS A 26 2.01 11.77 12.14
N ALA A 27 1.87 10.67 11.41
CA ALA A 27 2.29 10.58 10.01
C ALA A 27 1.47 11.54 9.13
N LEU A 28 0.14 11.55 9.29
CA LEU A 28 -0.74 12.44 8.55
C LEU A 28 -0.52 13.92 8.89
N ASP A 29 -0.24 14.26 10.15
CA ASP A 29 0.09 15.64 10.54
C ASP A 29 1.47 16.08 10.00
N LEU A 30 2.46 15.17 9.93
CA LEU A 30 3.73 15.46 9.26
C LEU A 30 3.55 15.71 7.76
N LEU A 31 2.72 14.91 7.08
CA LEU A 31 2.41 15.12 5.67
C LEU A 31 1.63 16.42 5.44
N ARG A 32 0.79 16.84 6.39
CA ARG A 32 0.12 18.15 6.34
C ARG A 32 1.11 19.31 6.46
N LEU A 33 2.11 19.18 7.34
CA LEU A 33 3.13 20.21 7.58
C LEU A 33 4.24 20.23 6.51
N ASN A 34 4.48 19.09 5.87
CA ASN A 34 5.44 18.93 4.78
C ASN A 34 4.81 18.10 3.64
N PRO A 35 3.94 18.73 2.80
CA PRO A 35 3.21 18.04 1.75
C PRO A 35 4.10 17.33 0.72
N GLN A 36 5.30 17.85 0.45
CA GLN A 36 6.27 17.24 -0.46
C GLN A 36 6.89 15.94 0.08
N ASP A 37 6.68 15.65 1.37
CA ASP A 37 7.17 14.45 2.03
C ASP A 37 8.69 14.19 1.86
N ASN A 38 9.48 15.22 2.16
CA ASN A 38 10.95 15.15 2.08
C ASN A 38 11.58 14.10 3.02
N MET A 39 10.80 13.57 3.97
CA MET A 39 11.23 12.56 4.96
C MET A 39 10.68 11.16 4.64
N TYR A 40 9.96 10.98 3.52
CA TYR A 40 9.41 9.70 3.07
C TYR A 40 8.42 9.04 4.06
N VAL A 41 7.72 9.85 4.85
CA VAL A 41 6.72 9.44 5.85
C VAL A 41 5.56 8.70 5.17
N ARG A 42 5.23 9.05 3.91
CA ARG A 42 4.12 8.42 3.17
C ARG A 42 4.25 6.90 3.08
N SER A 43 5.48 6.38 3.09
CA SER A 43 5.75 4.95 2.91
C SER A 43 5.14 4.07 4.01
N CYS A 44 5.06 4.55 5.26
CA CYS A 44 4.50 3.77 6.36
C CYS A 44 2.97 3.90 6.50
N VAL A 45 2.37 4.95 5.93
CA VAL A 45 0.94 5.30 6.11
C VAL A 45 -0.02 4.19 5.62
N PRO A 46 0.16 3.57 4.44
CA PRO A 46 -0.74 2.52 3.95
C PRO A 46 -0.85 1.35 4.92
N THR A 47 0.28 0.88 5.43
CA THR A 47 0.34 -0.21 6.43
C THR A 47 -0.43 0.15 7.70
N LEU A 48 -0.33 1.40 8.18
CA LEU A 48 -1.04 1.85 9.37
C LEU A 48 -2.56 1.83 9.14
N PHE A 49 -3.04 2.27 7.97
CA PHE A 49 -4.44 2.11 7.60
C PHE A 49 -4.87 0.63 7.61
N LEU A 50 -4.09 -0.26 6.99
CA LEU A 50 -4.42 -1.69 6.91
C LEU A 50 -4.49 -2.38 8.28
N ARG A 51 -3.60 -1.99 9.21
CA ARG A 51 -3.60 -2.50 10.60
C ARG A 51 -4.82 -2.04 11.41
N LEU A 52 -5.39 -0.89 11.05
CA LEU A 52 -6.63 -0.36 11.63
C LEU A 52 -7.88 -0.89 10.95
N GLY A 53 -7.75 -1.73 9.91
CA GLY A 53 -8.87 -2.19 9.09
C GLY A 53 -9.47 -1.07 8.22
N ARG A 54 -8.72 0.00 7.96
CA ARG A 54 -9.20 1.16 7.17
C ARG A 54 -8.82 0.99 5.70
N ASP A 55 -9.27 -0.10 5.08
CA ASP A 55 -8.92 -0.49 3.70
C ASP A 55 -9.21 0.61 2.67
N GLN A 56 -10.37 1.28 2.77
CA GLN A 56 -10.73 2.38 1.88
C GLN A 56 -9.74 3.56 2.00
N GLY A 57 -9.37 3.92 3.23
CA GLY A 57 -8.39 4.98 3.48
C GLY A 57 -7.01 4.62 2.94
N CYS A 58 -6.59 3.36 3.08
CA CYS A 58 -5.37 2.86 2.48
C CYS A 58 -5.38 3.01 0.95
N TYR A 59 -6.42 2.50 0.29
CA TYR A 59 -6.53 2.53 -1.17
C TYR A 59 -6.52 3.96 -1.71
N SER A 60 -7.37 4.81 -1.14
CA SER A 60 -7.50 6.21 -1.54
C SER A 60 -6.21 7.01 -1.31
N PHE A 61 -5.50 6.75 -0.21
CA PHE A 61 -4.19 7.37 0.03
C PHE A 61 -3.16 6.97 -1.03
N CYS A 62 -3.00 5.67 -1.26
CA CYS A 62 -2.05 5.18 -2.26
C CYS A 62 -2.38 5.72 -3.66
N LYS A 63 -3.66 5.72 -4.04
CA LYS A 63 -4.13 6.24 -5.33
C LYS A 63 -3.78 7.71 -5.50
N TRP A 64 -4.09 8.54 -4.51
CA TRP A 64 -3.82 9.97 -4.56
C TRP A 64 -2.34 10.26 -4.81
N TRP A 65 -1.43 9.56 -4.12
CA TRP A 65 0.00 9.74 -4.31
C TRP A 65 0.48 9.31 -5.70
N VAL A 66 -0.08 8.26 -6.31
CA VAL A 66 0.34 7.82 -7.65
C VAL A 66 -0.32 8.61 -8.79
N THR A 67 -1.36 9.40 -8.51
CA THR A 67 -2.03 10.27 -9.50
C THR A 67 -1.78 11.75 -9.24
N VAL A 68 -2.43 12.33 -8.23
CA VAL A 68 -2.46 13.79 -7.97
C VAL A 68 -1.17 14.26 -7.29
N GLY A 69 -0.62 13.49 -6.35
CA GLY A 69 0.63 13.83 -5.66
C GLY A 69 1.87 13.85 -6.57
N HIS A 70 1.72 13.52 -7.86
CA HIS A 70 2.77 13.61 -8.87
C HIS A 70 2.38 14.50 -10.04
N ASP A 71 1.27 15.24 -9.95
CA ASP A 71 0.92 16.27 -10.92
C ASP A 71 1.88 17.45 -10.73
N TYR A 72 2.61 17.82 -11.80
CA TYR A 72 3.60 18.89 -11.78
C TYR A 72 2.97 20.24 -11.44
N ASP A 73 1.71 20.42 -11.82
CA ASP A 73 0.95 21.66 -11.61
C ASP A 73 0.19 21.66 -10.26
N TYR A 74 0.37 20.62 -9.42
CA TYR A 74 -0.26 20.57 -8.11
C TYR A 74 0.34 21.61 -7.16
N ASP A 75 -0.50 22.53 -6.68
CA ASP A 75 -0.09 23.50 -5.67
C ASP A 75 0.05 22.83 -4.30
N TRP A 76 1.28 22.48 -3.94
CA TRP A 76 1.64 21.93 -2.64
C TRP A 76 1.36 22.88 -1.45
N ARG A 77 1.02 24.16 -1.71
CA ARG A 77 0.56 25.11 -0.69
C ARG A 77 -0.94 24.99 -0.42
N ASP A 78 -1.69 24.29 -1.27
CA ASP A 78 -3.08 23.95 -0.98
C ASP A 78 -3.13 22.89 0.11
N THR A 79 -3.46 23.30 1.32
CA THR A 79 -3.59 22.43 2.50
C THR A 79 -4.93 21.70 2.58
N ARG A 80 -5.88 22.04 1.68
CA ARG A 80 -7.23 21.45 1.61
C ARG A 80 -7.29 20.00 1.12
N PRO A 81 -6.43 19.48 0.21
CA PRO A 81 -6.81 18.26 -0.51
C PRO A 81 -5.78 17.12 -0.37
N SER A 82 -5.83 16.40 0.74
CA SER A 82 -5.59 14.94 0.69
C SER A 82 -6.64 14.19 1.49
N GLN A 83 -6.87 14.52 2.76
CA GLN A 83 -7.79 13.76 3.62
C GLN A 83 -9.27 13.83 3.20
N LEU A 84 -9.67 14.92 2.54
CA LEU A 84 -11.03 15.12 2.04
C LEU A 84 -11.27 14.47 0.66
N ILE A 85 -10.27 14.49 -0.24
CA ILE A 85 -10.33 13.82 -1.56
C ILE A 85 -10.17 12.29 -1.43
N MET A 86 -9.49 11.82 -0.37
CA MET A 86 -9.27 10.40 -0.09
C MET A 86 -10.51 9.63 0.41
N LYS A 87 -11.71 10.21 0.38
CA LYS A 87 -12.95 9.50 0.73
C LYS A 87 -13.66 9.09 -0.57
N ASN A 88 -13.98 7.80 -0.69
CA ASN A 88 -14.82 7.20 -1.75
C ASN A 88 -14.16 6.99 -3.12
N THR A 89 -12.85 6.80 -3.19
CA THR A 89 -12.22 6.29 -4.42
C THR A 89 -12.73 4.88 -4.73
N ASP A 90 -13.11 4.61 -5.98
CA ASP A 90 -13.57 3.28 -6.38
C ASP A 90 -12.43 2.27 -6.27
N ALA A 91 -12.48 1.41 -5.25
CA ALA A 91 -11.50 0.34 -5.05
C ALA A 91 -11.62 -0.80 -6.07
N PHE A 92 -12.55 -0.75 -7.03
CA PHE A 92 -12.62 -1.67 -8.16
C PHE A 92 -12.09 -1.06 -9.45
N GLU A 93 -11.69 0.21 -9.49
CA GLU A 93 -11.14 0.85 -10.69
C GLU A 93 -9.86 0.12 -11.20
N PRO A 94 -9.47 0.32 -12.48
CA PRO A 94 -8.22 -0.21 -13.02
C PRO A 94 -6.99 0.22 -12.21
N VAL A 95 -6.00 -0.68 -12.10
CA VAL A 95 -4.80 -0.49 -11.28
C VAL A 95 -3.59 0.02 -12.09
N ASP A 96 -3.80 0.49 -13.33
CA ASP A 96 -2.73 0.87 -14.25
C ASP A 96 -1.85 2.00 -13.70
N ALA A 97 -2.40 2.85 -12.81
CA ALA A 97 -1.65 3.87 -12.10
C ALA A 97 -0.53 3.29 -11.21
N PHE A 98 -0.72 2.08 -10.68
CA PHE A 98 0.26 1.38 -9.83
C PHE A 98 1.28 0.56 -10.62
N GLU A 99 1.09 0.40 -11.93
CA GLU A 99 2.01 -0.35 -12.80
C GLU A 99 3.21 0.49 -13.26
N ARG A 100 3.20 1.80 -13.00
CA ARG A 100 4.27 2.71 -13.40
C ARG A 100 5.47 2.56 -12.46
N VAL A 101 6.59 2.07 -13.01
CA VAL A 101 7.84 1.78 -12.29
C VAL A 101 8.94 2.76 -12.68
N ARG A 102 9.82 3.13 -11.75
CA ARG A 102 11.02 3.95 -12.04
C ARG A 102 11.95 3.22 -12.99
N ASN A 103 12.12 3.77 -14.20
CA ASN A 103 13.34 3.55 -14.98
C ASN A 103 14.33 4.64 -14.56
N PHE A 104 15.55 4.27 -14.16
CA PHE A 104 16.59 5.15 -13.60
C PHE A 104 17.17 6.19 -14.59
N THR A 105 16.56 6.40 -15.75
CA THR A 105 16.91 7.55 -16.59
C THR A 105 16.42 8.81 -15.89
N ARG A 106 17.36 9.68 -15.48
CA ARG A 106 17.05 11.02 -14.97
C ARG A 106 15.98 11.64 -15.87
N PRO A 107 14.84 12.09 -15.31
CA PRO A 107 13.83 12.73 -16.12
C PRO A 107 14.47 13.88 -16.89
N ASN A 108 14.24 13.93 -18.20
CA ASN A 108 14.64 15.07 -19.00
C ASN A 108 13.98 16.31 -18.37
N PRO A 109 14.75 17.33 -17.93
CA PRO A 109 14.19 18.52 -17.28
C PRO A 109 13.23 19.31 -18.19
N ASN A 110 13.26 19.06 -19.51
CA ASN A 110 12.34 19.64 -20.49
C ASN A 110 11.12 18.75 -20.77
N ASN A 111 11.07 17.53 -20.23
CA ASN A 111 9.93 16.63 -20.36
C ASN A 111 9.04 16.73 -19.10
N LYS A 112 8.01 17.57 -19.17
CA LYS A 112 6.98 17.70 -18.13
C LYS A 112 6.16 16.41 -17.93
N ASN A 113 6.24 15.44 -18.84
CA ASN A 113 5.59 14.14 -18.75
C ASN A 113 6.53 13.09 -18.11
N VAL A 114 7.12 13.39 -16.96
CA VAL A 114 7.86 12.38 -16.19
C VAL A 114 6.83 11.36 -15.68
N PRO A 115 6.94 10.06 -16.02
CA PRO A 115 6.00 9.07 -15.54
C PRO A 115 6.01 9.02 -14.01
N SER A 116 4.84 9.21 -13.41
CA SER A 116 4.59 9.04 -11.97
C SER A 116 5.05 7.66 -11.52
N PHE A 117 5.70 7.54 -10.36
CA PHE A 117 6.28 6.27 -9.92
C PHE A 117 5.58 5.73 -8.67
N SER A 118 5.33 4.44 -8.66
CA SER A 118 4.71 3.78 -7.51
C SER A 118 5.76 3.39 -6.47
N ASP A 119 5.56 3.81 -5.21
CA ASP A 119 6.33 3.35 -4.06
C ASP A 119 6.02 1.87 -3.79
N LEU A 120 7.05 1.06 -3.53
CA LEU A 120 6.91 -0.35 -3.15
C LEU A 120 5.85 -0.53 -2.05
N SER A 121 5.90 0.32 -1.02
CA SER A 121 4.99 0.29 0.13
C SER A 121 3.54 0.51 -0.29
N HIS A 122 3.30 1.37 -1.28
CA HIS A 122 1.96 1.65 -1.79
C HIS A 122 1.43 0.47 -2.58
N VAL A 123 2.22 -0.08 -3.51
CA VAL A 123 1.77 -1.21 -4.35
C VAL A 123 1.51 -2.44 -3.49
N VAL A 124 2.42 -2.77 -2.57
CA VAL A 124 2.24 -3.88 -1.62
C VAL A 124 0.96 -3.72 -0.80
N ALA A 125 0.70 -2.51 -0.28
CA ALA A 125 -0.49 -2.26 0.52
C ALA A 125 -1.78 -2.38 -0.32
N VAL A 126 -1.79 -1.84 -1.55
CA VAL A 126 -2.93 -1.95 -2.46
C VAL A 126 -3.15 -3.41 -2.86
N THR A 127 -2.11 -4.21 -3.08
CA THR A 127 -2.23 -5.66 -3.31
C THR A 127 -2.99 -6.32 -2.16
N LEU A 128 -2.65 -6.00 -0.90
CA LEU A 128 -3.36 -6.55 0.25
C LEU A 128 -4.82 -6.06 0.33
N VAL A 129 -5.12 -4.80 -0.02
CA VAL A 129 -6.51 -4.32 -0.14
C VAL A 129 -7.29 -5.17 -1.14
N LYS A 130 -6.76 -5.37 -2.36
CA LYS A 130 -7.45 -6.15 -3.39
C LYS A 130 -7.65 -7.61 -2.97
N ILE A 131 -6.65 -8.22 -2.34
CA ILE A 131 -6.74 -9.58 -1.78
C ILE A 131 -7.83 -9.65 -0.70
N ARG A 132 -7.89 -8.67 0.21
CA ARG A 132 -8.94 -8.60 1.25
C ARG A 132 -10.34 -8.54 0.65
N ILE A 133 -10.54 -7.73 -0.38
CA ILE A 133 -11.81 -7.66 -1.12
C ILE A 133 -12.12 -9.02 -1.75
N LEU A 134 -11.16 -9.61 -2.48
CA LEU A 134 -11.34 -10.90 -3.15
C LEU A 134 -11.73 -12.02 -2.17
N LEU A 135 -11.01 -12.14 -1.06
CA LEU A 135 -11.28 -13.15 -0.03
C LEU A 135 -12.67 -12.95 0.61
N THR A 136 -13.09 -11.70 0.76
CA THR A 136 -14.43 -11.37 1.27
C THR A 136 -15.51 -11.80 0.27
N LEU A 137 -15.34 -11.51 -1.01
CA LEU A 137 -16.30 -11.88 -2.06
C LEU A 137 -16.38 -13.40 -2.29
N ASN A 138 -15.26 -14.11 -2.11
CA ASN A 138 -15.21 -15.56 -2.18
C ASN A 138 -15.76 -16.25 -0.91
N GLY A 139 -16.04 -15.50 0.16
CA GLY A 139 -16.47 -16.06 1.45
C GLY A 139 -15.39 -16.92 2.14
N THR A 140 -14.12 -16.76 1.77
CA THR A 140 -13.03 -17.64 2.21
C THR A 140 -12.28 -17.13 3.43
N SER A 141 -12.55 -15.91 3.91
CA SER A 141 -11.94 -15.36 5.13
C SER A 141 -12.99 -15.23 6.26
N PRO A 142 -13.09 -16.21 7.16
CA PRO A 142 -14.11 -16.20 8.23
C PRO A 142 -13.86 -15.13 9.30
N THR A 143 -12.65 -14.57 9.38
CA THR A 143 -12.23 -13.65 10.44
C THR A 143 -11.94 -12.23 9.95
N TYR A 144 -11.89 -12.02 8.63
CA TYR A 144 -11.71 -10.70 8.05
C TYR A 144 -12.69 -10.46 6.91
N MET A 145 -13.55 -9.46 7.07
CA MET A 145 -14.42 -8.97 6.01
C MET A 145 -13.97 -7.56 5.65
N SER A 146 -13.67 -7.34 4.37
CA SER A 146 -13.22 -6.03 3.89
C SER A 146 -14.32 -4.99 4.09
N PRO A 147 -14.04 -3.86 4.78
CA PRO A 147 -15.01 -2.78 4.95
C PRO A 147 -15.48 -2.14 3.66
N ILE A 148 -14.71 -2.29 2.57
CA ILE A 148 -15.09 -1.83 1.23
C ILE A 148 -16.28 -2.64 0.70
N VAL A 149 -16.28 -3.96 0.96
CA VAL A 149 -17.40 -4.84 0.59
C VAL A 149 -18.53 -4.67 1.59
N THR A 150 -18.27 -4.77 2.90
CA THR A 150 -19.33 -4.74 3.91
C THR A 150 -20.00 -3.38 4.06
N GLY A 151 -19.32 -2.30 3.69
CA GLY A 151 -19.88 -0.95 3.62
C GLY A 151 -20.66 -0.67 2.32
N ASN A 152 -20.68 -1.58 1.35
CA ASN A 152 -21.36 -1.41 0.07
C ASN A 152 -22.51 -2.43 -0.06
N LEU A 153 -23.72 -1.99 0.26
CA LEU A 153 -24.92 -2.83 0.23
C LEU A 153 -25.17 -3.46 -1.14
N VAL A 154 -24.89 -2.75 -2.23
CA VAL A 154 -25.07 -3.25 -3.60
C VAL A 154 -24.16 -4.44 -3.87
N ILE A 155 -22.90 -4.36 -3.43
CA ILE A 155 -21.95 -5.46 -3.55
C ILE A 155 -22.36 -6.61 -2.62
N MET A 156 -22.71 -6.33 -1.36
CA MET A 156 -23.11 -7.39 -0.41
C MET A 156 -24.35 -8.16 -0.85
N SER A 157 -25.35 -7.47 -1.42
CA SER A 157 -26.63 -8.08 -1.82
C SER A 157 -26.60 -8.71 -3.21
N ALA A 158 -25.52 -8.52 -3.98
CA ALA A 158 -25.44 -9.04 -5.33
C ALA A 158 -25.33 -10.57 -5.31
N GLN A 159 -26.28 -11.23 -5.98
CA GLN A 159 -26.40 -12.70 -6.08
C GLN A 159 -25.21 -13.34 -6.82
N ASN A 160 -24.51 -12.58 -7.65
CA ASN A 160 -23.39 -13.07 -8.45
C ASN A 160 -22.21 -12.11 -8.39
N GLN A 161 -21.10 -12.56 -7.80
CA GLN A 161 -19.85 -11.80 -7.69
C GLN A 161 -18.80 -12.19 -8.74
N LYS A 162 -19.10 -13.12 -9.65
CA LYS A 162 -18.12 -13.71 -10.58
C LYS A 162 -17.33 -12.65 -11.36
N ALA A 163 -18.02 -11.65 -11.92
CA ALA A 163 -17.37 -10.58 -12.68
C ALA A 163 -16.42 -9.73 -11.82
N ASN A 164 -16.79 -9.44 -10.57
CA ASN A 164 -15.94 -8.71 -9.62
C ASN A 164 -14.72 -9.53 -9.21
N ILE A 165 -14.91 -10.84 -8.96
CA ILE A 165 -13.85 -11.78 -8.62
C ILE A 165 -12.83 -11.88 -9.76
N GLU A 166 -13.28 -12.14 -10.99
CA GLU A 166 -12.39 -12.22 -12.16
C GLU A 166 -11.64 -10.90 -12.41
N LYS A 167 -12.30 -9.77 -12.18
CA LYS A 167 -11.69 -8.44 -12.27
C LYS A 167 -10.60 -8.26 -11.21
N LEU A 168 -10.87 -8.65 -9.96
CA LEU A 168 -9.91 -8.58 -8.86
C LEU A 168 -8.71 -9.49 -9.09
N ASP A 169 -8.91 -10.71 -9.61
CA ASP A 169 -7.81 -11.62 -9.94
C ASP A 169 -6.85 -11.00 -10.95
N ARG A 170 -7.37 -10.36 -12.01
CA ARG A 170 -6.55 -9.64 -12.98
C ARG A 170 -5.79 -8.46 -12.35
N GLN A 171 -6.45 -7.70 -11.48
CA GLN A 171 -5.83 -6.58 -10.78
C GLN A 171 -4.72 -7.03 -9.81
N ILE A 172 -4.95 -8.11 -9.06
CA ILE A 172 -3.97 -8.67 -8.13
C ILE A 172 -2.74 -9.17 -8.90
N LYS A 173 -2.92 -9.84 -10.04
CA LYS A 173 -1.80 -10.26 -10.91
C LYS A 173 -0.97 -9.06 -11.38
N LYS A 174 -1.62 -8.01 -11.90
CA LYS A 174 -0.94 -6.75 -12.30
C LYS A 174 -0.14 -6.13 -11.15
N LEU A 175 -0.71 -6.07 -9.96
CA LEU A 175 -0.04 -5.52 -8.78
C LEU A 175 1.10 -6.42 -8.29
N TYR A 176 0.94 -7.74 -8.33
CA TYR A 176 1.98 -8.72 -8.03
C TYR A 176 3.20 -8.53 -8.94
N ASP A 177 2.97 -8.44 -10.24
CA ASP A 177 4.03 -8.19 -11.23
C ASP A 177 4.69 -6.81 -11.02
N SER A 178 3.90 -5.81 -10.62
CA SER A 178 4.42 -4.47 -10.33
C SER A 178 5.35 -4.47 -9.12
N VAL A 179 4.97 -5.14 -8.03
CA VAL A 179 5.87 -5.33 -6.86
C VAL A 179 7.14 -6.07 -7.26
N LYS A 180 7.03 -7.15 -8.05
CA LYS A 180 8.18 -7.92 -8.53
C LYS A 180 9.14 -7.06 -9.38
N ARG A 181 8.60 -6.13 -10.17
CA ARG A 181 9.37 -5.22 -11.01
C ARG A 181 10.04 -4.10 -10.20
N ILE A 182 9.37 -3.58 -9.17
CA ILE A 182 9.92 -2.55 -8.27
C ILE A 182 11.01 -3.16 -7.39
N ASN A 183 10.71 -4.31 -6.77
CA ASN A 183 11.63 -4.99 -5.86
C ASN A 183 11.41 -6.50 -5.92
N LYS A 184 12.25 -7.18 -6.71
CA LYS A 184 12.19 -8.64 -6.94
C LYS A 184 12.35 -9.48 -5.67
N HIS A 185 12.89 -8.91 -4.60
CA HIS A 185 13.15 -9.60 -3.33
C HIS A 185 11.90 -9.68 -2.44
N PHE A 186 10.89 -8.84 -2.69
CA PHE A 186 9.77 -8.67 -1.76
C PHE A 186 8.91 -9.93 -1.58
N TRP A 187 8.42 -10.55 -2.66
CA TRP A 187 7.56 -11.73 -2.55
C TRP A 187 8.26 -12.95 -1.92
N PRO A 188 9.50 -13.31 -2.33
CA PRO A 188 10.26 -14.36 -1.65
C PRO A 188 10.40 -14.13 -0.15
N ALA A 189 10.68 -12.88 0.24
CA ALA A 189 10.84 -12.52 1.65
C ALA A 189 9.53 -12.54 2.43
N LEU A 190 8.40 -12.15 1.82
CA LEU A 190 7.08 -12.27 2.43
C LEU A 190 6.71 -13.74 2.72
N LEU A 191 7.08 -14.66 1.82
CA LEU A 191 6.86 -16.10 1.97
C LEU A 191 7.83 -16.76 2.97
N LYS A 192 9.04 -16.21 3.13
CA LYS A 192 10.10 -16.72 4.03
C LYS A 192 10.70 -15.61 4.91
N PRO A 193 9.94 -15.08 5.88
CA PRO A 193 10.27 -13.80 6.53
C PRO A 193 11.31 -13.88 7.66
N TYR A 194 11.54 -15.07 8.23
CA TYR A 194 12.32 -15.24 9.48
C TYR A 194 13.73 -14.64 9.42
N TYR A 195 14.46 -14.87 8.34
CA TYR A 195 15.83 -14.34 8.16
C TYR A 195 15.84 -12.81 8.02
N HIS A 196 14.79 -12.23 7.45
CA HIS A 196 14.71 -10.80 7.16
C HIS A 196 14.34 -9.93 8.38
N PHE A 197 13.92 -10.55 9.49
CA PHE A 197 13.67 -9.84 10.75
C PHE A 197 14.90 -9.72 11.65
N THR A 198 15.93 -10.54 11.43
CA THR A 198 17.12 -10.59 12.29
C THR A 198 18.31 -9.81 11.74
N VAL A 199 18.33 -9.51 10.44
CA VAL A 199 19.43 -8.80 9.76
C VAL A 199 19.25 -7.28 9.83
N THR A 200 20.30 -6.50 10.10
CA THR A 200 20.22 -5.03 9.94
C THR A 200 20.34 -4.69 8.45
N PRO A 201 19.40 -3.93 7.84
CA PRO A 201 19.52 -3.51 6.44
C PRO A 201 20.84 -2.80 6.19
N TYR A 202 21.64 -3.32 5.26
CA TYR A 202 22.98 -2.81 4.94
C TYR A 202 22.92 -1.65 3.93
N GLU A 203 21.94 -1.67 3.03
CA GLU A 203 21.71 -0.66 1.98
C GLU A 203 20.28 -0.09 2.04
N TYR A 204 20.08 1.12 1.51
CA TYR A 204 18.77 1.81 1.46
C TYR A 204 18.43 2.27 0.03
N GLY A 205 18.98 1.62 -0.97
CA GLY A 205 18.71 1.86 -2.39
C GLY A 205 17.35 1.35 -2.81
N MET A 206 16.70 2.08 -3.72
CA MET A 206 15.42 1.63 -4.30
C MET A 206 15.63 0.31 -5.07
N GLY A 207 14.77 -0.68 -4.82
CA GLY A 207 14.79 -2.00 -5.44
C GLY A 207 15.75 -3.02 -4.82
N ASP A 208 16.54 -2.61 -3.82
CA ASP A 208 17.50 -3.50 -3.16
C ASP A 208 16.87 -4.35 -2.04
N GLU A 209 17.69 -5.20 -1.42
CA GLU A 209 17.24 -6.05 -0.32
C GLU A 209 16.92 -5.25 0.94
N GLY A 210 17.59 -4.13 1.18
CA GLY A 210 17.38 -3.30 2.38
C GLY A 210 16.07 -2.52 2.33
N GLU A 211 15.67 -1.99 1.18
CA GLU A 211 14.33 -1.44 0.94
C GLU A 211 13.28 -2.52 1.23
N MET A 212 13.46 -3.72 0.66
CA MET A 212 12.57 -4.84 0.92
C MET A 212 12.47 -5.16 2.42
N GLN A 213 13.60 -5.31 3.13
CA GLN A 213 13.61 -5.66 4.55
C GLN A 213 12.91 -4.61 5.40
N SER A 214 13.11 -3.33 5.08
CA SER A 214 12.43 -2.21 5.72
C SER A 214 10.91 -2.29 5.51
N LYS A 215 10.46 -2.47 4.25
CA LYS A 215 9.02 -2.50 3.91
C LYS A 215 8.32 -3.76 4.37
N LEU A 216 9.01 -4.90 4.39
CA LEU A 216 8.52 -6.14 4.97
C LEU A 216 8.22 -5.97 6.45
N ARG A 217 9.15 -5.40 7.24
CA ARG A 217 8.95 -5.15 8.68
C ARG A 217 7.76 -4.25 8.98
N GLU A 218 7.58 -3.21 8.18
CA GLU A 218 6.43 -2.32 8.31
C GLU A 218 5.13 -3.10 8.09
N CYS A 219 5.01 -3.80 6.95
CA CYS A 219 3.72 -4.32 6.48
C CYS A 219 3.37 -5.73 6.96
N TYR A 220 4.32 -6.56 7.40
CA TYR A 220 4.11 -8.01 7.63
C TYR A 220 2.96 -8.31 8.59
N ASN A 221 2.82 -7.50 9.64
CA ASN A 221 1.72 -7.63 10.61
C ASN A 221 0.34 -7.50 9.98
N ALA A 222 0.16 -6.69 8.93
CA ALA A 222 -1.11 -6.57 8.23
C ALA A 222 -1.41 -7.81 7.36
N TRP A 223 -0.37 -8.38 6.74
CA TRP A 223 -0.48 -9.57 5.90
C TRP A 223 -0.80 -10.83 6.73
N ILE A 224 -0.06 -11.07 7.81
CA ILE A 224 -0.28 -12.27 8.66
C ILE A 224 -1.63 -12.24 9.37
N LYS A 225 -2.17 -11.05 9.67
CA LYS A 225 -3.51 -10.85 10.24
C LYS A 225 -4.64 -10.99 9.21
N THR A 226 -4.34 -11.30 7.95
CA THR A 226 -5.32 -11.50 6.89
C THR A 226 -5.27 -12.96 6.42
N PRO A 227 -6.09 -13.86 6.99
CA PRO A 227 -6.08 -15.28 6.61
C PRO A 227 -6.35 -15.46 5.12
N GLY A 228 -5.55 -16.30 4.46
CA GLY A 228 -5.60 -16.55 3.02
C GLY A 228 -4.73 -15.62 2.16
N ALA A 229 -4.24 -14.49 2.70
CA ALA A 229 -3.47 -13.54 1.89
C ALA A 229 -2.09 -14.08 1.46
N ILE A 230 -1.32 -14.63 2.40
CA ILE A 230 0.00 -15.24 2.11
C ILE A 230 -0.15 -16.47 1.20
N GLU A 231 -1.21 -17.25 1.39
CA GLU A 231 -1.52 -18.43 0.55
C GLU A 231 -1.75 -18.04 -0.90
N LEU A 232 -2.49 -16.95 -1.13
CA LEU A 232 -2.72 -16.44 -2.48
C LEU A 232 -1.42 -16.00 -3.15
N ILE A 233 -0.52 -15.31 -2.44
CA ILE A 233 0.80 -14.94 -2.97
C ILE A 233 1.64 -16.18 -3.30
N ARG A 234 1.57 -17.23 -2.47
CA ARG A 234 2.28 -18.49 -2.76
C ARG A 234 1.80 -19.10 -4.08
N LYS A 235 0.47 -19.18 -4.28
CA LYS A 235 -0.11 -19.69 -5.53
C LYS A 235 0.32 -18.88 -6.76
N LEU A 236 0.44 -17.56 -6.64
CA LEU A 236 0.96 -16.69 -7.71
C LEU A 236 2.48 -16.82 -7.95
N THR A 237 3.21 -17.44 -7.02
CA THR A 237 4.65 -17.70 -7.15
C THR A 237 4.92 -19.06 -7.80
N GLU A 238 4.03 -20.03 -7.56
CA GLU A 238 4.13 -21.41 -8.04
C GLU A 238 3.50 -21.63 -9.42
N GLY A 239 2.52 -20.81 -9.79
CA GLY A 239 1.85 -20.85 -11.11
C GLY A 239 2.43 -19.86 -12.10
#